data_AF-A0A7C7NFU2-F1
#
_entry.id   AF-A0A7C7NFU2-F1
#
_cell.length_a   1.000
_cell.length_b   1.000
_cell.length_c   1.000
_cell.angle_alpha   90.00
_cell.angle_beta   90.00
_cell.angle_gamma   90.00
#
_symmetry.space_group_name_H-M   'P 1'
#
loop_
_entity.id
_entity.type
_entity.pdbx_description
1 polymer ?
#
loop_
_entity_poly.entity_id
_entity_poly.type
_entity_poly.pdbx_seq_one_letter_code
_entity_poly.pdbx_strand_id
1 'polypeptide(L)' 'MGYTGSKDIETMRTKPKFIQITQAGVTESHVHDVNVTKEAPNYRMS' A
#
# COMPACT_ATOMS: atom_id res chain seq x y z
N MET A 1 -1.11 5.97 -9.29
CA MET A 1 -2.10 6.98 -9.71
C MET A 1 -3.43 6.39 -10.21
N GLY A 2 -3.46 5.24 -10.89
CA GLY A 2 -4.69 4.64 -11.43
C GLY A 2 -5.79 4.37 -10.40
N TYR A 3 -5.46 3.73 -9.26
CA TYR A 3 -6.43 3.49 -8.18
C TYR A 3 -7.03 4.76 -7.57
N THR A 4 -6.29 5.87 -7.61
CA THR A 4 -6.74 7.18 -7.12
C THR A 4 -7.26 8.08 -8.24
N GLY A 5 -7.43 7.55 -9.46
CA GLY A 5 -7.91 8.30 -10.63
C GLY A 5 -7.06 9.52 -10.99
N SER A 6 -5.79 9.54 -10.60
CA SER A 6 -4.90 10.69 -10.81
C SER A 6 -4.26 10.61 -12.19
N LYS A 7 -4.41 11.62 -13.04
CA LYS A 7 -3.80 11.63 -14.38
C LYS A 7 -2.34 12.11 -14.36
N ASP A 8 -1.98 12.91 -13.36
CA ASP A 8 -0.68 13.53 -13.17
C ASP A 8 -0.32 13.65 -11.68
N ILE A 9 0.92 14.05 -11.41
CA ILE A 9 1.47 14.13 -10.05
C ILE A 9 0.77 15.22 -9.23
N GLU A 10 0.45 16.35 -9.83
CA GLU A 10 -0.21 17.46 -9.13
C GLU A 10 -1.61 17.05 -8.63
N THR A 11 -2.36 16.33 -9.47
CA THR A 11 -3.65 15.75 -9.10
C THR A 11 -3.49 14.75 -7.95
N MET A 12 -2.47 13.88 -8.00
CA MET A 12 -2.21 12.90 -6.95
C MET A 12 -1.84 13.55 -5.60
N ARG A 13 -1.24 14.74 -5.61
CA ARG A 13 -0.85 15.44 -4.37
C ARG A 13 -2.03 16.12 -3.67
N THR A 14 -3.09 16.45 -4.40
CA THR A 14 -4.14 17.36 -3.90
C THR A 14 -5.52 16.72 -3.76
N LYS A 15 -5.84 15.68 -4.53
CA LYS A 15 -7.19 15.09 -4.59
C LYS A 15 -7.39 13.79 -3.82
N PRO A 16 -6.42 12.84 -3.76
CA PRO A 16 -6.60 11.60 -3.02
C PRO A 16 -6.88 11.83 -1.54
N LYS A 17 -7.62 10.91 -0.94
CA LYS A 17 -7.97 10.95 0.47
C LYS A 17 -7.19 9.89 1.23
N PHE A 18 -6.65 10.28 2.36
CA PHE A 18 -6.07 9.35 3.32
C PHE A 18 -7.10 9.04 4.40
N ILE A 19 -7.01 7.82 4.93
CA ILE A 19 -7.74 7.41 6.13
C ILE A 19 -6.73 7.02 7.19
N GLN A 20 -7.09 7.22 8.45
CA GLN A 20 -6.31 6.73 9.57
C GLN A 20 -6.66 5.27 9.83
N ILE A 21 -5.63 4.43 9.98
CA ILE A 21 -5.78 3.01 10.29
C ILE A 21 -5.19 2.69 11.66
N THR A 22 -5.61 1.56 12.23
CA THR A 22 -5.09 1.04 13.51
C THR A 22 -3.83 0.20 13.27
N GLN A 23 -3.11 -0.12 14.35
CA GLN A 23 -1.97 -1.04 14.28
C GLN A 23 -2.38 -2.42 13.75
N ALA A 24 -3.58 -2.89 14.10
CA ALA A 24 -4.13 -4.13 13.55
C ALA A 24 -4.33 -4.03 12.03
N GLY A 25 -4.82 -2.90 11.52
CA GLY A 25 -4.95 -2.65 10.08
C GLY A 25 -3.61 -2.59 9.35
N VAL A 26 -2.52 -2.20 10.03
CA VAL A 26 -1.16 -2.29 9.46
C VAL A 26 -0.78 -3.75 9.26
N THR A 27 -0.92 -4.59 10.29
CA THR A 27 -0.63 -6.03 10.19
C THR A 27 -1.47 -6.71 9.11
N GLU A 28 -2.76 -6.35 9.03
CA GLU A 28 -3.68 -6.83 7.98
C GLU A 28 -3.23 -6.39 6.57
N SER A 29 -2.66 -5.20 6.42
CA SER A 29 -2.21 -4.72 5.10
C SER A 29 -0.92 -5.41 4.63
N HIS A 30 -0.09 -5.89 5.55
CA HIS A 30 1.11 -6.67 5.24
C HIS A 30 0.75 -8.13 4.92
N VAL A 31 1.67 -8.85 4.28
CA VAL A 31 1.54 -10.31 4.11
C VAL A 31 1.44 -10.96 5.49
N HIS A 32 0.35 -11.67 5.76
CA HIS A 32 0.09 -12.37 7.02
C HIS A 32 -0.50 -13.77 6.76
N ASP A 33 -0.33 -14.67 7.72
CA ASP A 33 -0.84 -16.05 7.73
C ASP A 33 -0.42 -16.95 6.55
N VAL A 34 0.69 -16.62 5.89
CA VAL A 34 1.27 -17.43 4.81
C VAL A 34 2.80 -17.46 4.86
N ASN A 35 3.39 -18.56 4.39
CA ASN A 35 4.83 -18.66 4.20
C ASN A 35 5.22 -18.14 2.80
N VAL A 36 6.06 -17.10 2.77
CA VAL A 36 6.63 -16.55 1.53
C VAL A 36 7.72 -17.50 1.03
N THR A 37 7.45 -18.22 -0.05
CA THR A 37 8.38 -19.21 -0.63
C THR A 37 9.34 -18.62 -1.67
N LYS A 38 9.02 -17.46 -2.22
CA LYS A 38 9.84 -16.69 -3.15
C LYS A 38 9.74 -15.22 -2.82
N GLU A 39 10.87 -14.54 -2.81
CA GLU A 39 10.92 -13.11 -2.56
C GLU A 39 10.38 -12.33 -3.77
N ALA A 40 9.53 -11.35 -3.50
CA ALA A 40 9.02 -10.45 -4.53
C ALA A 40 9.96 -9.25 -4.71
N PRO A 41 10.27 -8.84 -5.95
CA PRO A 41 11.24 -7.77 -6.20
C PRO A 41 10.81 -6.40 -5.64
N ASN A 42 9.52 -6.21 -5.38
CA ASN A 42 8.89 -5.00 -4.85
C ASN A 42 8.45 -5.13 -3.37
N TYR A 43 8.74 -6.25 -2.70
CA TYR A 43 8.35 -6.47 -1.31
C TYR A 43 9.49 -7.17 -0.56
N ARG A 44 10.45 -6.36 -0.11
CA ARG A 44 11.59 -6.81 0.70
C ARG A 44 11.28 -6.60 2.18
N MET A 45 11.32 -7.67 2.96
CA MET A 45 11.24 -7.57 4.42
C MET A 45 12.68 -7.34 4.92
N SER A 46 12.97 -6.16 5.46
CA SER A 46 14.26 -5.86 6.10
C SER A 46 14.25 -6.22 7.58
#